data_AF-A0A0E3UZ72-F1
#
_entry.id   AF-A0A0E3UZ72-F1
#
_cell.length_a   1.000
_cell.length_b   1.000
_cell.length_c   1.000
_cell.angle_alpha   90.00
_cell.angle_beta   90.00
_cell.angle_gamma   90.00
#
_symmetry.space_group_name_H-M   'P 1'
#
loop_
_entity.id
_entity.type
_entity.pdbx_description
1 polymer ?
#
loop_
_entity_poly.entity_id
_entity_poly.type
_entity_poly.pdbx_seq_one_letter_code
_entity_poly.pdbx_strand_id
1 'polypeptide(L)' 'MKGMYGIHPDRKDYTLPSIPSKTFTGYHLLAYYYVSWAIAEPQFLPELQLPFDKEYSVAKQLQEGK' A
#
# COMPACT_ATOMS: atom_id res chain seq x y z
N MET A 1 7.88 -16.30 -2.41
CA MET A 1 7.61 -15.01 -1.74
C MET A 1 6.40 -15.21 -0.82
N LYS A 2 6.58 -15.33 0.50
CA LYS A 2 5.47 -15.54 1.46
C LYS A 2 4.73 -14.20 1.59
N GLY A 3 3.51 -14.14 1.07
CA GLY A 3 2.77 -12.91 0.85
C GLY A 3 2.48 -12.10 2.12
N MET A 4 3.01 -10.88 2.16
CA MET A 4 2.36 -9.63 2.57
C MET A 4 1.03 -9.84 3.35
N TYR A 5 1.08 -10.12 4.65
CA TYR A 5 -0.06 -10.05 5.59
C TYR A 5 -1.41 -10.67 5.13
N GLY A 6 -1.42 -11.70 4.27
CA GLY A 6 -2.65 -12.31 3.75
C GLY A 6 -3.35 -11.53 2.61
N ILE A 7 -2.70 -10.50 2.05
CA ILE A 7 -3.18 -9.76 0.88
C ILE A 7 -2.51 -10.33 -0.37
N HIS A 8 -3.30 -10.93 -1.26
CA HIS A 8 -2.88 -11.44 -2.55
C HIS A 8 -2.99 -10.36 -3.62
N PRO A 9 -1.89 -9.95 -4.28
CA PRO A 9 -1.91 -8.85 -5.26
C PRO A 9 -2.92 -9.04 -6.40
N ASP A 10 -3.07 -10.28 -6.88
CA ASP A 10 -3.92 -10.62 -8.03
C ASP A 10 -5.41 -10.75 -7.69
N ARG A 11 -5.75 -10.76 -6.40
CA ARG A 11 -7.14 -10.84 -5.94
C ARG A 11 -7.84 -9.50 -6.17
N LYS A 12 -9.11 -9.50 -6.59
CA LYS A 12 -9.84 -8.29 -7.05
C LYS A 12 -11.15 -8.00 -6.31
N ASP A 13 -11.49 -8.84 -5.34
CA ASP A 13 -12.77 -8.85 -4.62
C ASP A 13 -12.60 -8.45 -3.15
N TYR A 14 -11.54 -7.72 -2.80
CA TYR A 14 -11.42 -7.19 -1.44
C TYR A 14 -12.48 -6.11 -1.18
N THR A 15 -13.08 -6.14 0.00
CA THR A 15 -14.03 -5.12 0.46
C THR A 15 -13.56 -4.56 1.80
N LEU A 16 -13.86 -3.28 2.05
CA LEU A 16 -13.56 -2.62 3.31
C LEU A 16 -14.87 -2.16 3.95
N PRO A 17 -15.17 -2.53 5.21
CA PRO A 17 -16.39 -2.09 5.88
C PRO A 17 -16.54 -0.56 5.95
N SER A 18 -15.42 0.17 6.01
CA SER A 18 -15.38 1.63 6.04
C SER A 18 -15.66 2.30 4.69
N ILE A 19 -15.55 1.56 3.57
CA ILE A 19 -15.83 2.05 2.22
C ILE A 19 -16.79 1.07 1.54
N PRO A 20 -18.09 1.14 1.87
CA PRO A 20 -19.08 0.21 1.32
C PRO A 20 -19.23 0.40 -0.20
N SER A 21 -19.76 -0.64 -0.86
CA SER A 21 -20.10 -0.63 -2.29
C SER A 21 -18.91 -0.48 -3.25
N LYS A 22 -17.68 -0.74 -2.79
CA LYS A 22 -16.48 -0.75 -3.64
C LYS A 22 -15.66 -2.02 -3.41
N THR A 23 -15.16 -2.57 -4.52
CA THR A 23 -14.17 -3.65 -4.50
C THR A 23 -12.77 -3.10 -4.78
N PHE A 24 -11.78 -3.73 -4.18
CA PHE A 24 -10.38 -3.35 -4.28
C PHE A 24 -9.56 -4.54 -4.78
N THR A 25 -8.52 -4.24 -5.54
CA THR A 25 -7.49 -5.21 -5.87
C THR A 25 -6.53 -5.36 -4.71
N GLY A 26 -5.80 -6.47 -4.65
CA GLY A 26 -4.73 -6.65 -3.68
C GLY A 26 -3.71 -5.53 -3.79
N TYR A 27 -3.34 -5.13 -5.00
CA TYR A 27 -2.48 -3.97 -5.22
C TYR A 27 -3.02 -2.67 -4.61
N HIS A 28 -4.33 -2.40 -4.71
CA HIS A 28 -4.91 -1.22 -4.05
C HIS A 28 -4.70 -1.26 -2.53
N LEU A 29 -4.97 -2.41 -1.89
CA LEU A 29 -4.81 -2.54 -0.44
C LEU A 29 -3.34 -2.48 -0.01
N LEU A 30 -2.43 -3.08 -0.78
CA LEU A 30 -1.00 -3.08 -0.51
C LEU A 30 -0.42 -1.67 -0.63
N ALA A 31 -0.82 -0.93 -1.67
CA ALA A 31 -0.44 0.47 -1.84
C ALA A 31 -0.99 1.34 -0.70
N TYR A 32 -2.27 1.16 -0.35
CA TYR A 32 -2.90 1.88 0.76
C TYR A 32 -2.17 1.61 2.08
N TYR A 33 -1.94 0.34 2.42
CA TYR A 33 -1.25 -0.07 3.63
C TYR A 33 0.16 0.54 3.71
N TYR A 34 0.94 0.43 2.63
CA TYR A 34 2.29 0.99 2.57
C TYR A 34 2.29 2.51 2.79
N VAL A 35 1.44 3.24 2.07
CA VAL A 35 1.36 4.70 2.17
C VAL A 35 0.90 5.13 3.56
N SER A 36 -0.07 4.44 4.17
CA SER A 36 -0.52 4.72 5.52
C SER A 36 0.61 4.60 6.55
N TRP A 37 1.40 3.54 6.50
CA TRP A 37 2.57 3.38 7.37
C TRP A 37 3.67 4.40 7.10
N ALA A 38 3.94 4.69 5.82
CA ALA A 38 4.95 5.67 5.45
C ALA A 38 4.61 7.10 5.90
N ILE A 39 3.32 7.42 6.06
CA ILE A 39 2.84 8.69 6.60
C ILE A 39 2.84 8.67 8.13
N ALA A 40 2.34 7.60 8.75
CA ALA A 40 2.13 7.55 10.20
C ALA A 40 3.42 7.25 10.98
N GLU A 41 4.18 6.23 10.57
CA GLU A 41 5.31 5.69 11.33
C GLU A 41 6.43 5.20 10.36
N PRO A 42 7.12 6.11 9.66
CA PRO A 42 8.08 5.75 8.62
C PRO A 42 9.28 4.94 9.13
N GLN A 43 9.62 4.99 10.42
CA GLN A 43 10.72 4.18 10.96
C GLN A 43 10.48 2.67 10.87
N PHE A 44 9.22 2.22 10.83
CA PHE A 44 8.87 0.79 10.72
C PHE A 44 8.65 0.34 9.26
N LEU A 45 8.73 1.25 8.30
CA LEU A 45 8.50 0.94 6.88
C LEU A 45 9.40 -0.19 6.34
N PRO A 46 10.71 -0.28 6.70
CA PRO A 46 11.56 -1.38 6.28
C PRO A 46 11.10 -2.76 6.80
N GLU A 47 10.37 -2.80 7.92
CA GLU A 47 9.87 -4.05 8.51
C GLU A 47 8.72 -4.64 7.71
N LEU A 48 8.02 -3.83 6.92
CA LEU A 48 6.91 -4.30 6.09
C LEU A 48 7.38 -5.23 4.96
N GLN A 49 8.68 -5.18 4.59
CA GLN A 49 9.28 -5.96 3.51
C GLN A 49 8.53 -5.82 2.17
N LEU A 50 7.92 -4.66 1.94
CA LEU A 50 7.19 -4.34 0.72
C LEU A 50 8.12 -3.62 -0.26
N PRO A 51 8.20 -4.06 -1.53
CA PRO A 51 9.16 -3.52 -2.49
C PRO A 51 8.64 -2.22 -3.15
N PHE A 52 8.23 -1.23 -2.34
CA PHE A 52 7.65 0.03 -2.82
C PHE A 52 8.45 1.28 -2.46
N ASP A 53 9.62 1.15 -1.81
CA ASP A 53 10.45 2.29 -1.38
C ASP A 53 10.76 3.25 -2.54
N LYS A 54 11.15 2.68 -3.69
CA LYS A 54 11.53 3.45 -4.87
C LYS A 54 10.33 4.18 -5.47
N GLU A 55 9.23 3.46 -5.69
CA GLU A 55 8.00 3.99 -6.28
C GLU A 55 7.39 5.06 -5.39
N TYR A 56 7.43 4.88 -4.08
CA TYR A 56 6.98 5.86 -3.11
C TYR A 56 7.82 7.13 -3.10
N SER A 57 9.15 7.00 -3.19
CA SER A 57 10.06 8.15 -3.33
C SER A 57 9.75 8.96 -4.60
N VAL A 58 9.54 8.28 -5.73
CA VAL A 58 9.15 8.94 -7.00
C VAL A 58 7.80 9.65 -6.83
N ALA A 59 6.82 9.01 -6.21
CA ALA A 59 5.52 9.62 -5.96
C ALA A 59 5.61 10.90 -5.10
N LYS A 60 6.46 10.90 -4.07
CA LYS A 60 6.72 12.10 -3.25
C LYS A 60 7.32 13.24 -4.07
N GLN A 61 8.33 12.95 -4.89
CA GLN A 61 8.94 13.97 -5.76
C GLN A 61 7.94 14.59 -6.74
N LEU A 62 7.03 13.78 -7.29
CA LEU A 62 5.96 14.26 -8.17
C LEU A 62 4.89 15.08 -7.42
N GLN A 63 4.66 14.80 -6.14
CA GLN A 63 3.74 15.57 -5.30
C GLN A 63 4.34 16.92 -4.90
N GLU A 64 5.62 16.94 -4.51
CA GLU A 64 6.35 18.13 -4.05
C GLU A 64 6.76 19.06 -5.20
N GLY A 65 6.92 18.52 -6.41
CA GLY A 65 7.19 19.28 -7.63
C GLY A 65 5.96 19.96 -8.26
N LYS A 66 4.84 20.04 -7.52
CA LYS A 66 3.65 20.85 -7.85
C LYS A 66 3.60 22.09 -6.97
#